data_AF-A0A1V1UXS7-F1
#
_entry.id   AF-A0A1V1UXS7-F1
#
_cell.length_a   1.000
_cell.length_b   1.000
_cell.length_c   1.000
_cell.angle_alpha   90.00
_cell.angle_beta   90.00
_cell.angle_gamma   90.00
#
_symmetry.space_group_name_H-M   'P 1'
#
loop_
_entity.id
_entity.type
_entity.pdbx_description
1 polymer ?
#
loop_
_entity_poly.entity_id
_entity_poly.type
_entity_poly.pdbx_seq_one_letter_code
_entity_poly.pdbx_strand_id
1 'polypeptide(L)' 'MADPAIDHDDEDLFSTPDDAADEAATLRGLADAAAGRVVDNETVMRWVESWATANPLPRPKCG' A
#
# COMPACT_ATOMS: atom_id res chain seq x y z
N MET A 1 -7.38 -36.18 10.81
CA MET A 1 -6.61 -34.93 10.92
C MET A 1 -7.64 -33.83 11.03
N ALA A 2 -7.84 -33.27 12.23
CA ALA A 2 -8.74 -32.13 12.39
C ALA A 2 -8.09 -30.92 11.72
N ASP A 3 -8.88 -30.20 10.92
CA ASP A 3 -8.53 -28.88 10.41
C ASP A 3 -8.13 -28.01 11.62
N PRO A 4 -6.96 -27.33 11.64
CA PRO A 4 -6.68 -26.41 12.72
C PRO A 4 -7.79 -25.35 12.68
N ALA A 5 -8.58 -25.28 13.76
CA ALA A 5 -9.50 -24.18 13.95
C ALA A 5 -8.67 -22.90 13.87
N ILE A 6 -8.79 -22.18 12.77
CA ILE A 6 -8.41 -20.77 12.74
C ILE A 6 -9.40 -20.13 13.70
N ASP A 7 -8.93 -19.88 14.91
CA ASP A 7 -9.67 -19.16 15.92
C ASP A 7 -9.95 -17.78 15.34
N HIS A 8 -11.23 -17.49 15.07
CA HIS A 8 -11.69 -16.20 14.57
C HIS A 8 -11.97 -15.21 15.73
N ASP A 9 -11.64 -15.59 16.97
CA ASP A 9 -11.85 -14.76 18.18
C ASP A 9 -10.65 -13.85 18.52
N ASP A 10 -10.02 -13.27 17.50
CA ASP A 10 -9.21 -12.07 17.66
C ASP A 10 -9.85 -10.99 16.78
N GLU A 11 -10.09 -9.80 17.34
CA GLU A 11 -10.35 -8.61 16.53
C GLU A 11 -9.38 -8.62 15.35
N ASP A 12 -9.89 -8.70 14.11
CA ASP A 12 -9.04 -8.62 12.92
C ASP A 12 -8.11 -7.43 13.13
N LEU A 13 -6.79 -7.66 13.18
CA LEU A 13 -5.76 -6.64 13.45
C LEU A 13 -5.92 -5.40 12.54
N PHE A 14 -6.59 -5.59 11.40
CA PHE A 14 -6.87 -4.60 10.36
C PHE A 14 -8.32 -4.11 10.32
N SER A 15 -9.20 -4.58 11.20
CA SER A 15 -10.64 -4.26 11.23
C SER A 15 -11.04 -3.29 12.34
N THR A 16 -10.12 -2.85 13.20
CA THR A 16 -10.38 -1.75 14.13
C THR A 16 -10.43 -0.43 13.34
N PRO A 17 -11.60 0.22 13.18
CA PRO A 17 -11.69 1.47 12.44
C PRO A 17 -11.08 2.61 13.26
N ASP A 18 -10.19 3.40 12.64
CA ASP A 18 -9.69 4.66 13.17
C ASP A 18 -9.98 5.77 12.15
N ASP A 19 -11.20 6.30 12.21
CA ASP A 19 -11.69 7.33 11.28
C ASP A 19 -10.76 8.56 11.25
N ALA A 20 -10.15 8.91 12.38
CA ALA A 20 -9.26 10.05 12.47
C ALA A 20 -7.92 9.80 11.76
N ALA A 21 -7.35 8.59 11.91
CA ALA A 21 -6.16 8.18 11.18
C ALA A 21 -6.42 8.10 9.66
N ASP A 22 -7.58 7.56 9.25
CA ASP A 22 -7.97 7.44 7.84
C ASP A 22 -8.18 8.82 7.19
N GLU A 23 -8.83 9.75 7.88
CA GLU A 23 -8.99 11.13 7.41
C GLU A 23 -7.64 11.83 7.28
N ALA A 24 -6.76 11.70 8.28
CA ALA A 24 -5.43 12.29 8.25
C ALA A 24 -4.57 11.72 7.11
N ALA A 25 -4.64 10.41 6.86
CA ALA A 25 -3.96 9.76 5.74
C ALA A 25 -4.49 10.27 4.38
N THR A 26 -5.80 10.41 4.25
CA THR A 26 -6.44 10.95 3.05
C THR A 26 -5.99 12.39 2.76
N LEU A 27 -6.05 13.28 3.76
CA LEU A 27 -5.64 14.68 3.61
C LEU A 27 -4.16 14.80 3.23
N ARG A 28 -3.30 13.95 3.80
CA ARG A 28 -1.88 13.89 3.44
C ARG A 28 -1.70 13.48 1.97
N GLY A 29 -2.41 12.45 1.51
CA GLY A 29 -2.35 12.00 0.12
C GLY A 29 -2.79 13.08 -0.87
N LEU A 30 -3.85 13.81 -0.55
CA LEU A 30 -4.31 14.95 -1.36
C LEU A 30 -3.27 16.08 -1.41
N ALA A 31 -2.64 16.40 -0.28
CA ALA A 31 -1.57 17.40 -0.22
C ALA A 31 -0.31 16.97 -1.01
N ASP A 32 0.04 15.68 -0.98
CA ASP A 32 1.11 15.10 -1.80
C ASP A 32 0.79 15.22 -3.30
N ALA A 33 -0.44 14.89 -3.70
CA ALA A 33 -0.90 15.01 -5.09
C ALA A 33 -0.90 16.47 -5.57
N ALA A 34 -1.41 17.40 -4.76
CA ALA A 34 -1.41 18.83 -5.08
C ALA A 34 0.01 19.42 -5.19
N ALA A 35 0.97 18.88 -4.43
CA ALA A 35 2.37 19.27 -4.51
C ALA A 35 3.15 18.57 -5.65
N GLY A 36 2.47 17.79 -6.51
CA GLY A 36 3.09 17.06 -7.61
C GLY A 36 3.96 15.88 -7.17
N ARG A 37 3.84 15.42 -5.91
CA ARG A 37 4.59 14.24 -5.41
C ARG A 37 3.94 12.93 -5.87
N VAL A 38 3.71 12.81 -7.17
CA VAL A 38 3.10 11.65 -7.82
C VAL A 38 4.09 10.93 -8.72
N VAL A 39 3.82 9.67 -9.05
CA VAL A 39 4.52 8.87 -10.06
C VAL A 39 3.46 8.35 -11.03
N ASP A 40 3.76 8.34 -12.33
CA ASP A 40 2.87 7.80 -13.34
C ASP A 40 2.67 6.29 -13.18
N ASN A 41 1.46 5.82 -13.49
CA ASN A 41 1.09 4.42 -13.30
C ASN A 41 2.00 3.46 -14.09
N GLU A 42 2.37 3.81 -15.32
CA GLU A 42 3.21 2.96 -16.17
C GLU A 42 4.59 2.72 -15.54
N THR A 43 5.21 3.76 -14.98
CA THR A 43 6.47 3.66 -14.25
C THR A 43 6.35 2.79 -12.99
N VAL A 44 5.23 2.90 -12.25
CA VAL A 44 4.98 2.00 -11.11
C VAL A 44 4.83 0.55 -11.57
N MET A 45 4.06 0.29 -12.62
CA MET A 45 3.82 -1.06 -13.11
C MET A 45 5.11 -1.71 -13.60
N ARG A 46 5.93 -0.99 -14.39
CA ARG A 46 7.24 -1.47 -14.83
C ARG A 46 8.16 -1.82 -13.65
N TRP A 47 8.12 -1.03 -12.57
CA TRP A 47 8.87 -1.32 -11.36
C TRP A 47 8.35 -2.58 -10.66
N VAL A 48 7.04 -2.74 -10.48
CA VAL A 48 6.44 -3.93 -9.85
C VAL A 48 6.74 -5.20 -10.66
N GLU A 49 6.59 -5.15 -11.98
CA GLU A 49 6.88 -6.29 -12.86
C GLU A 49 8.34 -6.72 -12.81
N SER A 50 9.26 -5.78 -12.62
CA SER A 50 10.69 -6.08 -12.51
C SER A 50 11.05 -6.94 -11.30
N TRP A 51 10.21 -6.97 -10.26
CA TRP A 51 10.48 -7.74 -9.04
C TRP A 51 10.54 -9.24 -9.26
N ALA A 52 9.84 -9.76 -10.29
CA ALA A 52 9.87 -11.17 -10.65
C ALA A 52 11.11 -11.55 -11.50
N THR A 53 12.00 -10.59 -11.78
CA THR A 53 13.17 -10.79 -12.63
C THR A 53 14.46 -10.84 -11.82
N ALA A 54 15.55 -11.33 -12.43
CA ALA A 54 16.88 -11.35 -11.80
C ALA A 54 17.49 -9.94 -11.59
N ASN A 55 16.91 -8.89 -12.17
CA ASN A 55 17.40 -7.52 -12.05
C ASN A 55 16.23 -6.54 -11.77
N PRO A 56 15.77 -6.47 -10.51
CA PRO A 56 14.69 -5.56 -10.14
C PRO A 56 15.11 -4.10 -10.33
N LEU A 57 14.19 -3.28 -10.85
CA LEU A 57 14.40 -1.86 -11.06
C LEU A 57 14.41 -1.11 -9.72
N PRO A 58 15.14 0.02 -9.63
CA PRO A 58 15.09 0.87 -8.45
C PRO A 58 13.70 1.48 -8.27
N ARG A 59 13.36 1.79 -7.01
CA ARG A 59 12.09 2.45 -6.67
C ARG A 59 11.94 3.77 -7.46
N PRO A 60 10.79 4.00 -8.10
CA PRO A 60 10.48 5.27 -8.77
C PRO A 60 10.55 6.46 -7.81
N LYS A 61 10.96 7.62 -8.33
CA LYS A 61 10.96 8.89 -7.59
C LYS A 61 9.79 9.73 -8.07
N CYS A 62 9.11 10.40 -7.14
CA CYS A 62 8.08 11.38 -7.50
C CYS A 62 8.68 12.54 -8.28
N GLY A 63 7.94 13.08 -9.25
CA GLY A 63 8.36 14.21 -10.07
C GLY A 63 7.46 14.43 -11.27
#